data_AF-A0A351JWY7-F1
#
_entry.id   AF-A0A351JWY7-F1
#
_cell.length_a   1.000
_cell.length_b   1.000
_cell.length_c   1.000
_cell.angle_alpha   90.00
_cell.angle_beta   90.00
_cell.angle_gamma   90.00
#
_symmetry.space_group_name_H-M   'P 1'
#
loop_
_entity.id
_entity.type
_entity.pdbx_description
1 polymer ?
#
loop_
_entity_poly.entity_id
_entity_poly.type
_entity_poly.pdbx_seq_one_letter_code
_entity_poly.pdbx_strand_id
1 'polypeptide(L)'
;MNAGSPAEGCPRGAVVVGLGNPDRADDGVGPAVIQALAARPGIAVWEAIRGGLPLAQSLVGFERALIVDACPALPVGEVALIPLFPENGPRTTD
;
A
#
# COMPACT_ATOMS: atom_id res chain seq x y z
N MET A 1 -15.67 6.65 1.52
CA MET A 1 -15.43 6.28 2.92
C MET A 1 -14.04 6.80 3.26
N ASN A 2 -13.95 7.74 4.21
CA ASN A 2 -12.69 8.40 4.55
C ASN A 2 -11.86 7.45 5.40
N ALA A 3 -10.62 7.21 4.96
CA ALA A 3 -9.62 6.43 5.67
C ALA A 3 -9.40 6.99 7.08
N GLY A 4 -9.24 6.10 8.05
CA GLY A 4 -9.07 6.45 9.46
C GLY A 4 -8.02 7.53 9.65
N SER A 5 -8.37 8.53 10.47
CA SER A 5 -7.43 9.54 10.97
C SER A 5 -6.20 8.82 11.54
N PRO A 6 -4.96 9.31 11.29
CA PRO A 6 -3.80 8.77 11.96
C PRO A 6 -4.06 8.86 13.47
N ALA A 7 -3.93 7.72 14.16
CA ALA A 7 -3.97 7.69 15.60
C ALA A 7 -2.91 8.68 16.10
N GLU A 8 -3.33 9.75 16.76
CA GLU A 8 -2.41 10.65 17.45
C GLU A 8 -1.58 9.82 18.43
N GLY A 9 -0.26 9.77 18.24
CA GLY A 9 0.67 9.21 19.22
C GLY A 9 1.77 8.28 18.75
N CYS A 10 1.94 7.95 17.46
CA CYS A 10 3.09 7.16 17.02
C CYS A 10 4.16 8.04 16.33
N PRO A 11 5.34 8.28 16.92
CA PRO A 11 6.41 9.02 16.27
C PRO A 11 6.87 8.25 15.03
N ARG A 12 6.63 8.80 13.84
CA ARG A 12 7.00 8.26 12.51
C ARG A 12 6.86 6.74 12.37
N GLY A 13 5.67 6.22 12.65
CA GLY A 13 5.38 4.77 12.62
C GLY A 13 5.48 4.14 11.22
N ALA A 14 5.17 2.84 11.16
CA ALA A 14 5.06 2.09 9.89
C ALA A 14 3.60 1.92 9.47
N VAL A 15 3.37 1.85 8.16
CA VAL A 15 2.05 1.57 7.58
C VAL A 15 2.10 0.43 6.57
N VAL A 16 1.05 -0.39 6.54
CA VAL A 16 0.77 -1.35 5.48
C VAL A 16 -0.49 -0.91 4.77
N VAL A 17 -0.43 -0.79 3.44
CA VAL A 17 -1.57 -0.39 2.61
C VAL A 17 -1.89 -1.50 1.62
N GLY A 18 -3.13 -2.00 1.67
CA GLY A 18 -3.69 -2.84 0.61
C GLY A 18 -4.26 -1.95 -0.48
N LEU A 19 -3.56 -1.87 -1.60
CA LEU A 19 -3.99 -1.16 -2.79
C LEU A 19 -4.75 -2.11 -3.70
N GLY A 20 -5.89 -1.66 -4.24
CA GLY A 20 -6.65 -2.45 -5.19
C GLY A 20 -8.14 -2.17 -5.16
N ASN A 21 -8.86 -2.63 -6.19
CA ASN A 21 -10.32 -2.59 -6.23
C ASN A 21 -10.90 -4.00 -5.95
N PRO A 22 -11.60 -4.21 -4.81
CA PRO A 22 -12.26 -5.48 -4.48
C PRO A 22 -13.25 -5.97 -5.54
N ASP A 23 -13.84 -5.06 -6.31
CA ASP A 23 -14.82 -5.39 -7.34
C ASP A 23 -14.18 -5.89 -8.66
N ARG A 24 -12.84 -5.92 -8.75
CA ARG A 24 -12.07 -6.24 -9.97
C ARG A 24 -11.20 -7.50 -9.83
N ALA A 25 -11.82 -8.61 -9.41
CA ALA A 25 -11.16 -9.93 -9.33
C ALA A 25 -9.80 -9.85 -8.58
N ASP A 26 -8.69 -10.26 -9.21
CA ASP A 26 -7.37 -10.29 -8.57
C ASP A 26 -6.82 -8.89 -8.24
N ASP A 27 -7.36 -7.81 -8.82
CA ASP A 27 -7.07 -6.43 -8.41
C ASP A 27 -7.47 -6.18 -6.94
N GLY A 28 -8.36 -7.00 -6.38
CA GLY A 28 -8.77 -6.96 -4.96
C GLY A 28 -7.80 -7.63 -3.99
N VAL A 29 -6.66 -8.17 -4.45
CA VAL A 29 -5.74 -8.93 -3.60
C VAL A 29 -5.15 -8.09 -2.45
N GLY A 30 -4.87 -6.81 -2.66
CA GLY A 30 -4.38 -5.91 -1.61
C GLY A 30 -5.34 -5.82 -0.42
N PRO A 31 -6.60 -5.37 -0.64
CA PRO A 31 -7.64 -5.40 0.39
C PRO A 31 -7.85 -6.79 1.02
N ALA A 32 -7.85 -7.87 0.23
CA ALA A 32 -8.00 -9.22 0.77
C ALA A 32 -6.87 -9.61 1.73
N VAL A 33 -5.62 -9.22 1.44
CA VAL A 33 -4.47 -9.42 2.33
C VAL A 33 -4.62 -8.62 3.62
N ILE A 34 -5.09 -7.37 3.53
CA ILE A 34 -5.32 -6.53 4.71
C ILE A 34 -6.38 -7.12 5.62
N GLN A 35 -7.48 -7.62 5.06
CA GLN A 35 -8.55 -8.25 5.82
C GLN A 35 -8.11 -9.55 6.52
N ALA A 36 -7.15 -10.27 5.92
CA ALA A 36 -6.55 -11.46 6.52
C ALA A 36 -5.43 -11.15 7.53
N LEU A 37 -4.94 -9.90 7.59
CA LEU A 37 -3.81 -9.53 8.44
C LEU A 37 -4.26 -9.34 9.89
N ALA A 38 -3.68 -10.12 10.81
CA ALA A 38 -3.90 -9.92 12.24
C ALA A 38 -3.36 -8.55 12.69
N ALA A 39 -4.04 -7.92 13.64
CA ALA A 39 -3.61 -6.64 14.20
C ALA A 39 -2.18 -6.73 14.74
N ARG A 40 -1.35 -5.75 14.34
CA ARG A 40 0.06 -5.65 14.76
C ARG A 40 0.27 -4.35 15.52
N PRO A 41 0.62 -4.41 16.82
CA PRO A 41 0.89 -3.21 17.61
C PRO A 41 1.96 -2.33 16.95
N GLY A 42 1.71 -1.03 16.88
CA GLY A 42 2.66 -0.05 16.30
C GLY A 42 2.73 -0.03 14.77
N ILE A 43 1.84 -0.75 14.07
CA ILE A 43 1.73 -0.71 12.61
C ILE A 43 0.31 -0.26 12.22
N ALA A 44 0.22 0.83 11.47
CA ALA A 44 -1.03 1.26 10.85
C ALA A 44 -1.35 0.35 9.66
N VAL A 45 -2.64 0.05 9.47
CA VAL A 45 -3.10 -0.85 8.40
C VAL A 45 -4.29 -0.20 7.71
N TRP A 46 -4.18 0.02 6.39
CA TRP A 46 -5.18 0.74 5.60
C TRP A 46 -5.50 0.02 4.28
N GLU A 47 -6.67 0.32 3.72
CA GLU A 47 -7.04 -0.04 2.36
C GLU A 47 -7.12 1.23 1.50
N ALA A 48 -6.72 1.12 0.23
CA ALA A 48 -6.83 2.20 -0.75
C ALA A 48 -7.28 1.64 -2.10
N ILE A 49 -8.23 2.32 -2.75
CA ILE A 49 -8.66 1.99 -4.11
C ILE A 49 -7.88 2.80 -5.15
N ARG A 50 -7.40 4.00 -4.78
CA ARG A 50 -6.71 4.93 -5.68
C ARG A 50 -5.22 4.98 -5.36
N GLY A 51 -4.39 4.63 -6.35
CA GLY A 51 -2.93 4.81 -6.31
C GLY A 51 -2.49 6.25 -6.64
N GLY A 52 -1.23 6.41 -7.05
CA GLY A 52 -0.68 7.68 -7.52
C GLY A 52 -0.53 8.74 -6.41
N LEU A 53 -0.73 10.01 -6.76
CA LEU A 53 -0.52 11.14 -5.84
C LEU A 53 -1.39 11.08 -4.56
N PRO A 54 -2.70 10.74 -4.61
CA PRO A 54 -3.51 10.61 -3.40
C PRO A 54 -2.94 9.58 -2.41
N LEU A 55 -2.46 8.44 -2.91
CA LEU A 55 -1.79 7.44 -2.08
C LEU A 55 -0.49 8.01 -1.50
N ALA A 56 0.37 8.60 -2.34
CA ALA A 56 1.63 9.19 -1.88
C ALA A 56 1.43 10.26 -0.79
N GLN A 57 0.41 11.11 -0.92
CA GLN A 57 0.06 12.12 0.08
C GLN A 57 -0.39 11.49 1.40
N SER A 58 -1.13 10.38 1.36
CA SER A 58 -1.58 9.68 2.57
C SER A 58 -0.42 9.05 3.37
N LEU A 59 0.71 8.77 2.72
CA LEU A 59 1.89 8.17 3.35
C LEU A 59 2.80 9.21 4.02
N VAL A 60 2.55 10.51 3.83
CA VAL A 60 3.36 11.57 4.44
C VAL A 60 3.27 11.49 5.97
N GLY A 61 4.42 11.41 6.63
CA GLY A 61 4.53 11.31 8.08
C GLY A 61 4.88 9.91 8.61
N PHE A 62 4.77 8.87 7.78
CA PHE A 62 5.28 7.53 8.08
C PHE A 62 6.75 7.41 7.71
N GLU A 63 7.53 6.67 8.52
CA GLU A 63 8.93 6.38 8.21
C GLU A 63 9.05 5.22 7.22
N ARG A 64 8.11 4.27 7.29
CA ARG A 64 8.11 3.05 6.49
C ARG A 64 6.71 2.76 5.97
N ALA A 65 6.61 2.42 4.70
CA ALA A 65 5.38 1.99 4.07
C ALA A 65 5.61 0.66 3.33
N LEU A 66 4.67 -0.27 3.48
CA LEU A 66 4.58 -1.47 2.66
C LEU A 66 3.26 -1.41 1.88
N ILE A 67 3.33 -1.43 0.56
CA ILE A 67 2.17 -1.44 -0.32
C ILE A 67 2.00 -2.86 -0.85
N VAL A 68 0.80 -3.41 -0.72
CA VAL A 68 0.40 -4.70 -1.28
C VAL A 68 -0.57 -4.41 -2.43
N ASP A 69 -0.20 -4.77 -3.64
CA ASP A 69 -0.96 -4.49 -4.87
C ASP A 69 -0.88 -5.68 -5.83
N ALA A 70 -1.87 -5.79 -6.72
CA ALA A 70 -1.81 -6.73 -7.83
C ALA A 70 -0.75 -6.27 -8.84
N CYS A 71 0.16 -7.16 -9.22
CA CYS A 71 1.23 -6.86 -10.18
C CYS A 71 1.06 -7.69 -11.46
N PRO A 72 0.48 -7.13 -12.54
CA PRO A 72 0.25 -7.88 -13.79
C PRO A 72 1.54 -8.19 -14.56
N ALA A 73 2.68 -7.61 -14.15
CA ALA A 73 3.99 -7.87 -14.73
C ALA A 73 4.65 -9.16 -14.21
N LEU A 74 4.05 -9.82 -13.22
CA LEU A 74 4.55 -11.08 -12.66
C LEU A 74 3.68 -12.27 -13.12
N PRO A 75 4.20 -13.50 -13.09
CA PRO A 75 3.38 -14.70 -13.27
C PRO A 75 2.23 -14.76 -12.25
N VAL A 76 1.11 -15.38 -12.63
CA VAL A 76 -0.07 -15.52 -11.76
C VAL A 76 0.31 -16.24 -10.46
N GLY A 77 -0.01 -15.61 -9.32
CA GLY A 77 0.27 -16.14 -7.98
C GLY A 77 1.69 -15.90 -7.47
N GLU A 78 2.58 -15.35 -8.29
CA GLU A 78 3.93 -14.99 -7.86
C GLU A 78 3.90 -13.77 -6.94
N VAL A 79 4.72 -13.81 -5.87
CA VAL A 79 4.85 -12.70 -4.92
C VAL A 79 6.30 -12.22 -4.92
N ALA A 80 6.49 -10.93 -5.20
CA ALA A 80 7.79 -10.27 -5.16
C ALA A 80 7.76 -9.04 -4.25
N LEU A 81 8.87 -8.79 -3.55
CA LEU A 81 9.11 -7.53 -2.87
C LEU A 81 9.91 -6.62 -3.81
N ILE A 82 9.32 -5.50 -4.20
CA ILE A 82 9.95 -4.52 -5.08
C ILE A 82 10.30 -3.28 -4.24
N PRO A 83 11.58 -3.05 -3.91
CA PRO A 83 11.99 -1.84 -3.24
C PRO A 83 11.74 -0.61 -4.11
N LEU A 84 10.98 0.35 -3.57
CA LEU A 84 10.79 1.64 -4.20
C LEU A 84 11.95 2.55 -3.82
N PHE A 85 12.89 2.69 -4.74
CA PHE A 85 13.93 3.69 -4.66
C PHE A 85 13.64 4.83 -5.64
N PRO A 86 14.05 6.08 -5.37
CA PRO A 86 13.93 7.18 -6.33
C PRO A 86 14.50 6.83 -7.72
N GLU A 87 15.60 6.08 -7.75
CA GLU A 87 16.27 5.59 -8.96
C GLU A 87 15.48 4.51 -9.74
N ASN A 88 14.47 3.90 -9.12
CA ASN A 88 13.61 2.86 -9.71
C ASN A 88 12.26 3.41 -10.22
N GLY A 89 12.04 4.73 -10.15
CA GLY A 89 10.85 5.36 -10.71
C GLY A 89 10.81 5.27 -12.25
N PRO A 90 9.64 5.42 -12.88
CA PRO A 90 9.57 5.54 -14.34
C PRO A 90 10.48 6.69 -14.77
N ARG A 91 11.49 6.39 -15.60
CA ARG A 91 12.22 7.46 -16.29
C ARG A 91 11.24 8.10 -17.25
N THR A 92 10.79 9.31 -16.96
CA THR A 92 10.24 10.18 -17.99
C THR A 92 11.37 10.42 -18.99
N THR A 93 11.30 9.80 -20.16
CA THR A 93 12.02 10.32 -21.32
C THR A 93 11.36 11.65 -21.65
N ASP A 94 12.15 12.73 -21.55
CA ASP A 94 11.76 14.07 -21.99
C ASP A 94 11.15 14.06 -23.41
#